data_AF-A0A2S0KSJ6-F1
#
_entry.id   AF-A0A2S0KSJ6-F1
#
_cell.length_a   1.000
_cell.length_b   1.000
_cell.length_c   1.000
_cell.angle_alpha   90.00
_cell.angle_beta   90.00
_cell.angle_gamma   90.00
#
_symmetry.space_group_name_H-M   'P 1'
#
loop_
_entity.id
_entity.type
_entity.pdbx_description
1 polymer ?
#
loop_
_entity_poly.entity_id
_entity_poly.type
_entity_poly.pdbx_seq_one_letter_code
_entity_poly.pdbx_strand_id
1 'polypeptide(L)'
;MLARYVQKGDSIDYRPDTAVAAGDVIVIADLIGIARLDIEAHTLGSLAVVGVFDITKADGQIPAGATVYWDAGARKATLVSGSNHYLGKAILAADAEAETVRVLLNAPYSLATEFVAGDPISDLVDNSGGTPSETIAPIQECECKDAIASLIRKTNAILAALRAVGIIAEE
;
A
#
# COMPACT_ATOMS: atom_id res chain seq x y z
N MET A 1 20.01 31.10 -13.61
CA MET A 1 18.90 31.02 -12.65
C MET A 1 18.45 29.58 -12.58
N LEU A 2 18.46 28.95 -11.39
CA LEU A 2 18.20 27.50 -11.24
C LEU A 2 16.72 27.16 -10.98
N ALA A 3 15.96 28.06 -10.35
CA ALA A 3 14.52 27.89 -10.12
C ALA A 3 13.82 29.26 -10.11
N ARG A 4 12.54 29.29 -10.50
CA ARG A 4 11.66 30.46 -10.46
C ARG A 4 10.32 30.06 -9.86
N TYR A 5 9.81 30.85 -8.93
CA TYR A 5 8.46 30.67 -8.40
C TYR A 5 7.42 30.90 -9.52
N VAL A 6 6.47 29.98 -9.65
CA VAL A 6 5.39 30.05 -10.64
C VAL A 6 4.06 30.36 -9.94
N GLN A 7 3.65 29.51 -9.00
CA GLN A 7 2.38 29.64 -8.29
C GLN A 7 2.38 28.88 -6.96
N LYS A 8 1.35 29.09 -6.14
CA LYS A 8 1.18 28.48 -4.82
C LYS A 8 1.01 26.95 -4.88
N GLY A 9 0.41 26.43 -5.94
CA GLY A 9 0.23 24.99 -6.16
C GLY A 9 -1.07 24.42 -5.60
N ASP A 10 -2.06 25.23 -5.19
CA ASP A 10 -3.38 24.72 -4.78
C ASP A 10 -4.15 24.10 -5.96
N SER A 11 -3.96 24.69 -7.14
CA SER A 11 -4.43 24.20 -8.42
C SER A 11 -3.33 24.31 -9.46
N ILE A 12 -3.44 23.54 -10.52
CA ILE A 12 -2.52 23.53 -11.66
C ILE A 12 -3.29 23.77 -12.96
N ASP A 13 -2.63 24.37 -13.94
CA ASP A 13 -3.17 24.51 -15.28
C ASP A 13 -3.07 23.17 -16.02
N TYR A 14 -4.15 22.77 -16.67
CA TYR A 14 -4.23 21.50 -17.38
C TYR A 14 -4.98 21.67 -18.70
N ARG A 15 -4.46 21.05 -19.77
CA ARG A 15 -5.08 21.02 -21.09
C ARG A 15 -5.29 19.56 -21.47
N PRO A 16 -6.52 19.04 -21.40
CA PRO A 16 -6.78 17.65 -21.72
C PRO A 16 -6.87 17.44 -23.24
N ASP A 17 -6.59 16.22 -23.69
CA ASP A 17 -6.81 15.81 -25.09
C ASP A 17 -8.28 15.51 -25.39
N THR A 18 -9.03 15.11 -24.37
CA THR A 18 -10.49 14.83 -24.44
C THR A 18 -11.23 15.72 -23.45
N ALA A 19 -12.55 15.88 -23.61
CA ALA A 19 -13.33 16.65 -22.64
C ALA A 19 -13.33 15.94 -21.27
N VAL A 20 -13.16 16.73 -20.21
CA VAL A 20 -13.13 16.29 -18.81
C VAL A 20 -14.29 16.95 -18.08
N ALA A 21 -15.09 16.18 -17.35
CA ALA A 21 -16.22 16.72 -16.60
C ALA A 21 -15.77 17.22 -15.21
N ALA A 22 -16.54 18.13 -14.63
CA ALA A 22 -16.38 18.54 -13.25
C ALA A 22 -16.46 17.32 -12.32
N GLY A 23 -15.52 17.22 -11.39
CA GLY A 23 -15.38 16.10 -10.45
C GLY A 23 -14.55 14.92 -10.98
N ASP A 24 -14.16 14.91 -12.26
CA ASP A 24 -13.29 13.86 -12.78
C ASP A 24 -11.91 13.92 -12.12
N VAL A 25 -11.45 12.74 -11.70
CA VAL A 25 -10.12 12.53 -11.15
C VAL A 25 -9.16 12.22 -12.29
N ILE A 26 -8.19 13.11 -12.49
CA ILE A 26 -7.17 13.02 -13.53
C ILE A 26 -5.85 12.62 -12.89
N VAL A 27 -5.20 11.63 -13.50
CA VAL A 27 -3.90 11.12 -13.07
C VAL A 27 -2.86 11.48 -14.13
N ILE A 28 -1.88 12.30 -13.75
CA ILE A 28 -0.73 12.68 -14.59
C ILE A 28 0.51 12.01 -14.01
N ALA A 29 0.84 10.82 -14.52
CA ALA A 29 1.81 9.92 -13.89
C ALA A 29 1.45 9.64 -12.41
N ASP A 30 2.15 10.26 -11.45
CA ASP A 30 1.86 10.12 -10.02
C ASP A 30 1.12 11.32 -9.42
N LEU A 31 0.91 12.39 -10.20
CA LEU A 31 0.19 13.57 -9.76
C LEU A 31 -1.31 13.39 -9.99
N ILE A 32 -2.08 13.35 -8.92
CA ILE A 32 -3.55 13.34 -9.01
C ILE A 32 -4.11 14.75 -8.85
N GLY A 33 -5.04 15.12 -9.72
CA GLY A 33 -5.84 16.33 -9.61
C GLY A 33 -7.30 16.09 -9.95
N ILE A 34 -8.18 16.92 -9.39
CA ILE A 34 -9.63 16.84 -9.63
C ILE A 34 -10.09 18.08 -10.40
N ALA A 35 -10.83 17.88 -11.49
CA ALA A 35 -11.39 18.98 -12.27
C ALA A 35 -12.50 19.68 -11.46
N ARG A 36 -12.38 21.00 -11.23
CA ARG A 36 -13.38 21.77 -10.48
C ARG A 36 -14.58 22.21 -11.33
N LEU A 37 -14.38 22.29 -12.64
CA LEU A 37 -15.35 22.69 -13.66
C LEU A 37 -15.15 21.78 -14.86
N ASP A 38 -16.14 21.75 -15.76
CA ASP A 38 -16.00 21.08 -17.05
C ASP A 38 -14.87 21.75 -17.86
N ILE A 39 -14.03 20.94 -18.48
CA ILE A 39 -12.91 21.37 -19.32
C ILE A 39 -13.10 20.75 -20.70
N GLU A 40 -13.31 21.59 -21.72
CA GLU A 40 -13.41 21.13 -23.10
C GLU A 40 -12.07 20.59 -23.61
N ALA A 41 -12.12 19.64 -24.54
CA ALA A 41 -10.93 19.09 -25.17
C ALA A 41 -10.05 20.22 -25.76
N HIS A 42 -8.75 20.11 -25.55
CA HIS A 42 -7.74 21.06 -26.02
C HIS A 42 -7.91 22.50 -25.52
N THR A 43 -8.70 22.75 -24.47
CA THR A 43 -8.83 24.06 -23.83
C THR A 43 -8.04 24.13 -22.52
N LEU A 44 -7.71 25.34 -22.06
CA LEU A 44 -7.01 25.52 -20.79
C LEU A 44 -8.04 25.45 -19.65
N GLY A 45 -7.92 24.44 -18.80
CA GLY A 45 -8.67 24.31 -17.56
C GLY A 45 -7.75 24.26 -16.34
N SER A 46 -8.33 23.95 -15.18
CA SER A 46 -7.59 23.85 -13.93
C SER A 46 -7.99 22.62 -13.12
N LEU A 47 -6.98 21.92 -12.59
CA LEU A 47 -7.15 20.81 -11.67
C LEU A 47 -6.80 21.26 -10.26
N ALA A 48 -7.64 20.94 -9.28
CA ALA A 48 -7.30 21.07 -7.88
C ALA A 48 -6.38 19.90 -7.47
N VAL A 49 -5.25 20.22 -6.85
CA VAL A 49 -4.30 19.23 -6.32
C VAL A 49 -4.25 19.24 -4.79
N VAL A 50 -4.88 20.24 -4.18
CA VAL A 50 -5.13 20.34 -2.74
C VAL A 50 -6.62 20.58 -2.52
N GLY A 51 -7.16 19.98 -1.46
CA GLY A 51 -8.54 20.19 -1.05
C GLY A 51 -9.18 18.94 -0.46
N VAL A 52 -10.44 19.08 -0.05
CA VAL A 52 -11.25 17.97 0.45
C VAL A 52 -12.39 17.73 -0.52
N PHE A 53 -12.55 16.49 -0.96
CA PHE A 53 -13.55 16.10 -1.95
C PHE A 53 -14.32 14.88 -1.47
N ASP A 54 -15.62 14.83 -1.77
CA ASP A 54 -16.43 13.64 -1.62
C ASP A 54 -16.29 12.82 -2.92
N ILE A 55 -15.73 11.62 -2.83
CA ILE A 55 -15.33 10.78 -3.97
C ILE A 55 -16.07 9.46 -3.87
N THR A 56 -16.65 8.98 -4.97
CA THR A 56 -17.32 7.68 -5.04
C THR A 56 -16.37 6.56 -4.63
N LYS A 57 -16.77 5.71 -3.69
CA LYS A 57 -15.93 4.61 -3.19
C LYS A 57 -16.28 3.25 -3.80
N ALA A 58 -15.31 2.36 -3.77
CA ALA A 58 -15.50 0.93 -3.96
C ALA A 58 -16.30 0.33 -2.79
N ASP A 59 -16.75 -0.90 -2.98
CA ASP A 59 -17.51 -1.61 -1.94
C ASP A 59 -16.63 -1.84 -0.70
N GLY A 60 -17.28 -1.80 0.47
CA GLY A 60 -16.61 -1.93 1.75
C GLY A 60 -16.46 -0.60 2.49
N GLN A 61 -16.04 -0.72 3.75
CA GLN A 61 -15.86 0.42 4.65
C GLN A 61 -14.49 1.07 4.44
N ILE A 62 -14.42 2.40 4.58
CA ILE A 62 -13.17 3.17 4.59
C ILE A 62 -13.10 3.94 5.92
N PRO A 63 -12.23 3.55 6.85
CA PRO A 63 -12.14 4.22 8.14
C PRO A 63 -11.50 5.62 8.00
N ALA A 64 -11.81 6.50 8.94
CA ALA A 64 -11.18 7.81 9.03
C ALA A 64 -9.65 7.67 9.21
N GLY A 65 -8.87 8.51 8.55
CA GLY A 65 -7.41 8.49 8.54
C GLY A 65 -6.79 7.46 7.58
N ALA A 66 -7.59 6.56 6.99
CA ALA A 66 -7.10 5.56 6.06
C ALA A 66 -6.48 6.20 4.82
N THR A 67 -5.41 5.58 4.34
CA THR A 67 -4.83 5.89 3.03
C THR A 67 -5.77 5.39 1.95
N VAL A 68 -6.15 6.28 1.04
CA VAL A 68 -7.07 6.01 -0.06
C VAL A 68 -6.30 6.09 -1.38
N TYR A 69 -6.63 5.16 -2.27
CA TYR A 69 -6.09 5.05 -3.62
C TYR A 69 -7.20 5.22 -4.65
N TRP A 70 -6.84 5.68 -5.84
CA TRP A 70 -7.75 5.83 -6.96
C TRP A 70 -7.59 4.65 -7.93
N ASP A 71 -8.67 3.90 -8.11
CA ASP A 71 -8.79 2.90 -9.17
C ASP A 71 -9.30 3.59 -10.44
N ALA A 72 -8.40 3.80 -11.40
CA ALA A 72 -8.72 4.45 -12.67
C ALA A 72 -9.61 3.59 -13.58
N GLY A 73 -9.55 2.26 -13.43
CA GLY A 73 -10.37 1.33 -14.22
C GLY A 73 -11.82 1.31 -13.72
N ALA A 74 -12.02 1.23 -12.41
CA ALA A 74 -13.34 1.26 -11.79
C ALA A 74 -13.90 2.69 -11.60
N ARG A 75 -13.04 3.71 -11.68
CA ARG A 75 -13.33 5.12 -11.34
C ARG A 75 -13.88 5.26 -9.92
N LYS A 76 -13.23 4.60 -8.97
CA LYS A 76 -13.64 4.55 -7.56
C LYS A 76 -12.46 4.68 -6.61
N ALA A 77 -12.70 5.28 -5.44
CA ALA A 77 -11.78 5.32 -4.32
C ALA A 77 -11.72 3.96 -3.61
N THR A 78 -10.53 3.45 -3.32
CA THR A 78 -10.30 2.13 -2.73
C THR A 78 -9.18 2.14 -1.69
N LEU A 79 -9.11 1.11 -0.85
CA LEU A 79 -8.00 0.88 0.09
C LEU A 79 -6.87 0.05 -0.54
N VAL A 80 -7.07 -0.49 -1.74
CA VAL A 80 -6.09 -1.34 -2.42
C VAL A 80 -5.03 -0.46 -3.08
N SER A 81 -3.78 -0.56 -2.60
CA SER A 81 -2.63 0.14 -3.16
C SER A 81 -2.25 -0.39 -4.54
N GLY A 82 -1.92 -1.68 -4.66
CA GLY A 82 -1.71 -2.42 -5.92
C GLY A 82 -1.16 -1.59 -7.08
N SER A 83 -1.89 -1.56 -8.19
CA SER A 83 -1.64 -0.72 -9.36
C SER A 83 -2.39 0.63 -9.31
N ASN A 84 -2.99 0.97 -8.18
CA ASN A 84 -3.82 2.15 -8.02
C ASN A 84 -2.98 3.33 -7.52
N HIS A 85 -3.35 4.54 -7.94
CA HIS A 85 -2.56 5.72 -7.61
C HIS A 85 -2.96 6.30 -6.26
N TYR A 86 -2.00 6.80 -5.50
CA TYR A 86 -2.28 7.40 -4.20
C TYR A 86 -3.13 8.67 -4.34
N LEU A 87 -4.30 8.65 -3.71
CA LEU A 87 -5.27 9.76 -3.77
C LEU A 87 -5.13 10.70 -2.58
N GLY A 88 -4.97 10.14 -1.38
CA GLY A 88 -4.91 10.94 -0.16
C GLY A 88 -5.34 10.17 1.07
N LYS A 89 -5.94 10.89 2.03
CA LYS A 89 -6.45 10.29 3.28
C LYS A 89 -7.92 10.58 3.49
N ALA A 90 -8.67 9.58 3.94
CA ALA A 90 -10.05 9.77 4.37
C ALA A 90 -10.09 10.65 5.63
N ILE A 91 -10.90 11.70 5.66
CA ILE A 91 -11.05 12.55 6.85
C ILE A 91 -12.29 12.21 7.69
N LEU A 92 -13.20 11.44 7.11
CA LEU A 92 -14.40 10.92 7.76
C LEU A 92 -14.51 9.43 7.42
N ALA A 93 -14.99 8.63 8.38
CA ALA A 93 -15.29 7.24 8.12
C ALA A 93 -16.47 7.12 7.16
N ALA A 94 -16.34 6.25 6.16
CA ALA A 94 -17.40 5.89 5.24
C ALA A 94 -17.77 4.42 5.50
N ASP A 95 -19.00 4.18 5.95
CA ASP A 95 -19.52 2.84 6.19
C ASP A 95 -19.67 2.05 4.88
N ALA A 96 -19.89 0.74 4.97
CA ALA A 96 -20.04 -0.11 3.80
C ALA A 96 -21.11 0.38 2.81
N GLU A 97 -22.23 0.87 3.34
CA GLU A 97 -23.38 1.37 2.56
C GLU A 97 -23.21 2.80 2.01
N ALA A 98 -22.17 3.53 2.43
CA ALA A 98 -21.94 4.88 1.91
C ALA A 98 -21.51 4.82 0.43
N GLU A 99 -22.04 5.71 -0.40
CA GLU A 99 -21.64 5.80 -1.81
C GLU A 99 -20.32 6.56 -2.00
N THR A 100 -20.02 7.48 -1.08
CA THR A 100 -18.85 8.36 -1.16
C THR A 100 -18.00 8.31 0.10
N VAL A 101 -16.73 8.70 -0.06
CA VAL A 101 -15.78 8.92 1.02
C VAL A 101 -15.21 10.33 0.90
N ARG A 102 -15.07 11.02 2.03
CA ARG A 102 -14.47 12.36 2.07
C ARG A 102 -12.96 12.26 2.21
N VAL A 103 -12.23 12.69 1.18
CA VAL A 103 -10.78 12.53 1.07
C VAL A 103 -10.08 13.89 1.04
N LEU A 104 -9.05 14.04 1.88
CA LEU A 104 -8.05 15.09 1.76
C LEU A 104 -7.05 14.70 0.67
N LEU A 105 -7.08 15.41 -0.45
CA LEU A 105 -6.28 15.15 -1.64
C LEU A 105 -4.80 15.39 -1.37
N ASN A 106 -3.96 14.47 -1.83
CA ASN A 106 -2.49 14.52 -1.73
C ASN A 106 -1.98 14.82 -0.29
N ALA A 107 -2.70 14.31 0.72
CA ALA A 107 -2.25 14.40 2.10
C ALA A 107 -0.86 13.74 2.24
N PRO A 108 0.04 14.24 3.11
CA PRO A 108 1.35 13.63 3.30
C PRO A 108 1.20 12.14 3.60
N TYR A 109 1.79 11.34 2.72
CA TYR A 109 1.77 9.90 2.83
C TYR A 109 2.76 9.48 3.91
N SER A 110 2.25 9.25 5.13
CA SER A 110 3.00 8.50 6.13
C SER A 110 2.83 7.02 5.82
N LEU A 111 3.94 6.37 5.46
CA LEU A 111 4.06 4.93 5.52
C LEU A 111 3.79 4.54 6.98
N ALA A 112 2.64 3.95 7.26
CA ALA A 112 2.25 3.55 8.62
C ALA A 112 3.04 2.34 9.15
N THR A 113 4.19 2.04 8.56
CA THR A 113 5.11 1.03 9.06
C THR A 113 6.49 1.66 9.02
N GLU A 114 6.86 2.34 10.10
CA GLU A 114 8.27 2.32 10.47
C GLU A 114 8.58 0.83 10.64
N PHE A 115 9.29 0.23 9.68
CA PHE A 115 9.89 -1.08 9.91
C PHE A 115 10.84 -0.90 11.09
N VAL A 116 10.43 -1.32 12.27
CA VAL A 116 11.34 -1.43 13.39
C VAL A 116 12.14 -2.71 13.18
N ALA A 117 13.45 -2.65 13.36
CA ALA A 117 14.26 -3.86 13.33
C ALA A 117 13.71 -4.86 14.37
N GLY A 118 13.10 -5.95 13.89
CA GLY A 118 12.42 -6.94 14.73
C GLY A 118 10.94 -7.17 14.39
N ASP A 119 10.32 -6.37 13.51
CA ASP A 119 8.96 -6.63 13.07
C ASP A 119 8.87 -7.96 12.30
N PRO A 120 7.91 -8.83 12.63
CA PRO A 120 7.75 -10.11 11.95
C PRO A 120 7.31 -9.89 10.50
N ILE A 121 8.00 -10.52 9.55
CA ILE A 121 7.57 -10.57 8.15
C ILE A 121 6.44 -11.62 8.07
N SER A 122 5.19 -11.17 8.16
CA SER A 122 4.01 -12.05 8.18
C SER A 122 3.72 -12.75 6.85
N ASP A 123 4.33 -12.30 5.75
CA ASP A 123 4.13 -12.82 4.39
C ASP A 123 5.17 -13.88 3.98
N LEU A 124 6.04 -14.30 4.89
CA LEU A 124 6.81 -15.52 4.67
C LEU A 124 5.90 -16.73 4.92
N VAL A 125 5.29 -17.25 3.86
CA VAL A 125 4.72 -18.58 3.88
C VAL A 125 5.87 -19.57 4.01
N ASP A 126 6.01 -20.19 5.17
CA ASP A 126 6.93 -21.30 5.38
C ASP A 126 6.49 -22.49 4.50
N ASN A 127 7.12 -22.65 3.35
CA ASN A 127 6.89 -23.77 2.43
C ASN A 127 7.75 -25.00 2.78
N SER A 128 8.39 -25.01 3.96
CA SER A 128 9.19 -26.15 4.42
C SER A 128 8.34 -27.32 4.92
N GLY A 129 7.03 -27.14 5.08
CA GLY A 129 6.11 -28.16 5.60
C GLY A 129 6.26 -28.43 7.11
N GLY A 130 6.98 -27.57 7.84
CA GLY A 130 7.17 -27.68 9.28
C GLY A 130 5.99 -27.13 10.08
N THR A 131 5.75 -27.67 11.28
CA THR A 131 4.83 -27.04 12.25
C THR A 131 5.56 -25.97 13.05
N PRO A 132 4.88 -24.93 13.58
CA PRO A 132 5.51 -23.80 14.29
C PRO A 132 6.36 -24.18 15.51
N SER A 133 6.27 -25.41 16.01
CA SER A 133 7.15 -25.93 17.08
C SER A 133 8.59 -26.16 16.62
N GLU A 134 8.89 -26.06 15.32
CA GLU A 134 10.23 -26.19 14.76
C GLU A 134 10.94 -24.85 14.53
N THR A 135 10.33 -23.72 14.90
CA THR A 135 11.01 -22.42 14.88
C THR A 135 12.08 -22.41 15.99
N ILE A 136 13.33 -22.09 15.65
CA ILE A 136 14.39 -21.92 16.65
C ILE A 136 13.96 -20.71 17.50
N ALA A 137 13.75 -20.91 18.79
CA ALA A 137 13.44 -19.80 19.68
C ALA A 137 14.56 -18.74 19.60
N PRO A 138 14.22 -17.43 19.60
CA PRO A 138 15.23 -16.38 19.62
C PRO A 138 16.12 -16.55 20.86
N ILE A 139 17.44 -16.59 20.65
CA ILE A 139 18.44 -16.71 21.72
C ILE A 139 18.43 -15.39 22.51
N GLN A 140 17.70 -15.36 23.62
CA GLN A 140 17.47 -14.14 24.37
C GLN A 140 18.61 -13.83 25.36
N GLU A 141 19.37 -14.83 25.81
CA GLU A 141 20.62 -14.67 26.57
C GLU A 141 21.60 -15.82 26.25
N CYS A 142 22.87 -15.62 26.57
CA CYS A 142 23.98 -16.53 26.24
C CYS A 142 23.93 -17.86 27.02
N GLU A 143 22.93 -18.71 26.75
CA GLU A 143 22.93 -20.12 27.14
C GLU A 143 23.25 -20.99 25.92
N CYS A 144 24.54 -21.06 25.58
CA CYS A 144 25.06 -21.80 24.42
C CYS A 144 24.58 -23.27 24.36
N LYS A 145 24.18 -23.87 25.49
CA LYS A 145 23.72 -25.26 25.58
C LYS A 145 22.39 -25.49 24.86
N ASP A 146 21.45 -24.55 24.96
CA ASP A 146 20.13 -24.68 24.34
C ASP A 146 20.15 -24.35 22.86
N ALA A 147 21.01 -23.40 22.47
CA ALA A 147 21.31 -23.11 21.06
C ALA A 147 21.94 -24.33 20.37
N ILE A 148 22.92 -24.98 21.01
CA ILE A 148 23.55 -26.21 20.50
C ILE A 148 22.53 -27.36 20.42
N ALA A 149 21.71 -27.56 21.45
CA ALA A 149 20.67 -28.59 21.44
C ALA A 149 19.62 -28.35 20.34
N SER A 150 19.26 -27.09 20.08
CA SER A 150 18.34 -26.73 19.00
C SER A 150 18.95 -26.96 17.61
N LEU A 151 20.24 -26.66 17.44
CA LEU A 151 20.95 -26.91 16.18
C LEU A 151 21.03 -28.42 15.89
N ILE A 152 21.40 -29.23 16.90
CA ILE A 152 21.47 -30.68 16.78
C ILE A 152 20.12 -31.29 16.36
N ARG A 153 19.01 -30.84 16.97
CA ARG A 153 17.67 -31.33 16.59
C ARG A 153 17.36 -31.05 15.13
N LYS A 154 17.66 -29.84 14.63
CA LYS A 154 17.42 -29.49 13.23
C LYS A 154 18.34 -30.22 12.26
N THR A 155 19.62 -30.36 12.60
CA THR A 155 20.55 -31.14 11.78
C THR A 155 20.06 -32.58 11.64
N ASN A 156 19.58 -33.19 12.72
CA ASN A 156 19.01 -34.55 12.71
C ASN A 156 17.70 -34.64 11.90
N ALA A 157 16.83 -33.63 11.99
CA ALA A 157 15.61 -33.57 11.18
C ALA A 157 15.92 -33.47 9.67
N ILE A 158 16.91 -32.66 9.29
CA ILE A 158 17.38 -32.55 7.90
C ILE A 158 17.99 -33.87 7.43
N LEU A 159 18.86 -34.50 8.25
CA LEU A 159 19.43 -35.82 7.95
C LEU A 159 18.32 -36.86 7.73
N ALA A 160 17.29 -36.88 8.56
CA ALA A 160 16.15 -37.79 8.42
C ALA A 160 15.36 -37.53 7.13
N ALA A 161 15.10 -36.26 6.77
CA ALA A 161 14.43 -35.90 5.54
C ALA A 161 15.25 -36.30 4.28
N LEU A 162 16.57 -36.09 4.31
CA LEU A 162 17.46 -36.48 3.21
C LEU A 162 17.53 -38.00 3.04
N ARG A 163 17.49 -38.78 4.14
CA ARG A 163 17.37 -40.24 4.11
C ARG A 163 16.03 -40.67 3.51
N ALA A 164 14.93 -40.06 3.93
CA ALA A 164 13.58 -40.38 3.44
C ALA A 164 13.42 -40.14 1.92
N VAL A 165 14.16 -39.18 1.37
CA VAL A 165 14.19 -38.89 -0.08
C VAL A 165 15.28 -39.71 -0.81
N GLY A 166 16.06 -40.52 -0.09
CA GLY A 166 17.08 -41.41 -0.66
C GLY A 166 18.34 -40.70 -1.15
N ILE A 167 18.56 -39.44 -0.75
CA ILE A 167 19.74 -38.65 -1.14
C ILE A 167 20.99 -39.15 -0.40
N ILE A 168 20.83 -39.68 0.81
CA ILE A 168 21.89 -40.26 1.63
C ILE A 168 21.48 -41.64 2.16
N ALA A 169 22.45 -42.51 2.44
CA ALA A 169 22.21 -43.84 2.96
C ALA A 169 21.50 -43.81 4.33
N GLU A 170 20.58 -44.76 4.53
CA GLU A 170 20.04 -45.06 5.86
C GLU A 170 21.16 -45.66 6.73
N GLU A 171 21.22 -45.25 8.01
CA GLU A 171 22.15 -45.81 9.00
C GLU A 171 21.66 -47.17 9.53
#